data_AF-A0A660W2E9-F1
#
_entry.id   AF-A0A660W2E9-F1
#
_cell.length_a   1.000
_cell.length_b   1.000
_cell.length_c   1.000
_cell.angle_alpha   90.00
_cell.angle_beta   90.00
_cell.angle_gamma   90.00
#
_symmetry.space_group_name_H-M   'P 1'
#
loop_
_entity.id
_entity.type
_entity.pdbx_description
1 polymer ?
#
loop_
_entity_poly.entity_id
_entity_poly.type
_entity_poly.pdbx_seq_one_letter_code
_entity_poly.pdbx_strand_id
1 'polypeptide(L)'
;MSTKTISSDLLKNTGITGSRSASLPITRDLTLAYALSLIVALVVTVASVVGLLYQTVIYPTDELLLSFAPSDAFNLVVGLPILLGSMWLARRGKLIGLLCWPGALFYVLYIYVPYVIGVPFNVLFLPYLVLVTLSAYTLIGLVASIDSEVV
;
A
#
# COMPACT_ATOMS: atom_id res chain seq x y z
N MET A 1 -36.59 28.08 -47.80
CA MET A 1 -37.63 27.53 -46.91
C MET A 1 -37.39 26.02 -46.78
N SER A 2 -37.00 25.59 -45.58
CA SER A 2 -36.91 24.23 -45.03
C SER A 2 -36.06 23.16 -45.78
N THR A 3 -34.80 22.89 -45.43
CA THR A 3 -34.30 22.04 -44.31
C THR A 3 -35.08 20.73 -44.06
N LYS A 4 -34.46 19.57 -44.41
CA LYS A 4 -34.39 18.32 -43.61
C LYS A 4 -33.98 17.11 -44.47
N THR A 5 -32.68 16.88 -44.70
CA THR A 5 -32.19 15.55 -45.14
C THR A 5 -30.78 15.22 -44.63
N ILE A 6 -30.35 15.79 -43.49
CA ILE A 6 -29.01 15.52 -42.92
C ILE A 6 -29.10 14.82 -41.54
N SER A 7 -30.30 14.60 -40.99
CA SER A 7 -30.44 14.17 -39.58
C SER A 7 -30.50 12.66 -39.32
N SER A 8 -30.55 11.78 -40.33
CA SER A 8 -30.63 10.33 -40.07
C SER A 8 -29.28 9.68 -39.75
N ASP A 9 -28.16 10.24 -40.21
CA ASP A 9 -26.83 9.66 -39.98
C ASP A 9 -26.15 10.14 -38.68
N LEU A 10 -26.63 11.25 -38.10
CA LEU A 10 -26.10 11.79 -36.84
C LEU A 10 -26.62 11.06 -35.59
N LEU A 11 -27.66 10.23 -35.70
CA LEU A 11 -28.17 9.43 -34.59
C LEU A 11 -27.46 8.08 -34.41
N LYS A 12 -26.51 7.75 -35.29
CA LYS A 12 -25.67 6.56 -35.14
C LYS A 12 -24.45 6.76 -34.23
N ASN A 13 -24.26 7.97 -33.67
CA ASN A 13 -23.06 8.35 -32.93
C ASN A 13 -23.27 8.76 -31.45
N THR A 14 -24.38 8.37 -30.82
CA THR A 14 -24.62 8.68 -29.38
C THR A 14 -24.90 7.44 -28.53
N GLY A 15 -24.45 6.28 -28.99
CA GLY A 15 -24.41 5.03 -28.24
C GLY A 15 -23.04 4.72 -27.65
N ILE A 16 -22.18 5.71 -27.35
CA ILE A 16 -21.03 5.49 -26.45
C ILE A 16 -21.53 5.61 -25.01
N THR A 17 -22.46 4.75 -24.64
CA THR A 17 -22.46 4.16 -23.31
C THR A 17 -21.51 2.97 -23.37
N GLY A 18 -20.23 3.28 -23.63
CA GLY A 18 -19.16 2.43 -23.17
C GLY A 18 -19.40 2.31 -21.68
N SER A 19 -19.98 1.19 -21.26
CA SER A 19 -19.81 0.71 -19.91
C SER A 19 -18.29 0.71 -19.73
N ARG A 20 -17.75 1.77 -19.14
CA ARG A 20 -16.52 1.70 -18.35
C ARG A 20 -16.92 0.77 -17.20
N SER A 21 -17.02 -0.52 -17.49
CA SER A 21 -16.52 -1.51 -16.56
C SER A 21 -15.12 -1.01 -16.31
N ALA A 22 -14.96 -0.32 -15.17
CA ALA A 22 -13.69 0.19 -14.71
C ALA A 22 -12.87 -1.05 -14.35
N SER A 23 -12.48 -1.81 -15.38
CA SER A 23 -11.41 -2.78 -15.30
C SER A 23 -10.20 -1.97 -14.90
N LEU A 24 -9.72 -2.22 -13.69
CA LEU A 24 -8.56 -1.55 -13.15
C LEU A 24 -7.41 -1.67 -14.18
N PRO A 25 -6.66 -0.59 -14.46
CA PRO A 25 -5.54 -0.58 -15.39
C PRO A 25 -4.37 -1.38 -14.81
N ILE A 26 -4.46 -2.71 -14.91
CA ILE A 26 -3.54 -3.66 -14.30
C ILE A 26 -3.11 -4.65 -15.36
N THR A 27 -1.81 -4.67 -15.62
CA THR A 27 -1.20 -5.51 -16.65
C THR A 27 -0.75 -6.88 -16.12
N ARG A 28 -0.70 -7.07 -14.79
CA ARG A 28 -0.11 -8.26 -14.14
C ARG A 28 -0.94 -8.83 -12.98
N ASP A 29 -0.74 -10.11 -12.70
CA ASP A 29 -1.37 -10.81 -11.57
C ASP A 29 -0.95 -10.19 -10.23
N LEU A 30 -1.88 -9.46 -9.58
CA LEU A 30 -1.67 -8.83 -8.28
C LEU A 30 -1.54 -9.82 -7.11
N THR A 31 -1.78 -11.12 -7.33
CA THR A 31 -1.77 -12.16 -6.29
C THR A 31 -0.48 -12.15 -5.49
N LEU A 32 0.66 -11.92 -6.16
CA LEU A 32 1.97 -11.83 -5.52
C LEU A 32 2.11 -10.55 -4.68
N ALA A 33 1.67 -9.40 -5.19
CA ALA A 33 1.66 -8.15 -4.42
C ALA A 33 0.77 -8.27 -3.17
N TYR A 34 -0.38 -8.96 -3.28
CA TYR A 34 -1.25 -9.26 -2.15
C TYR A 34 -0.57 -10.15 -1.12
N ALA A 35 0.06 -11.26 -1.56
CA ALA A 35 0.76 -12.18 -0.66
C ALA A 35 1.90 -11.46 0.08
N LEU A 36 2.73 -10.70 -0.64
CA LEU A 36 3.83 -9.95 -0.04
C LEU A 36 3.33 -8.87 0.92
N SER A 37 2.27 -8.13 0.58
CA SER A 37 1.71 -7.12 1.47
C SER A 37 1.09 -7.74 2.73
N LEU A 38 0.54 -8.94 2.62
CA LEU A 38 0.03 -9.69 3.78
C LEU A 38 1.18 -10.16 4.68
N ILE A 39 2.30 -10.58 4.09
CA ILE A 39 3.53 -10.87 4.84
C ILE A 39 4.04 -9.60 5.53
N VAL A 40 4.11 -8.46 4.82
CA VAL A 40 4.47 -7.17 5.43
C VAL A 40 3.56 -6.85 6.62
N ALA A 41 2.24 -6.95 6.44
CA ALA A 41 1.28 -6.71 7.53
C ALA A 41 1.54 -7.63 8.74
N LEU A 42 1.80 -8.91 8.51
CA LEU A 42 2.10 -9.87 9.57
C LEU A 42 3.39 -9.50 10.30
N VAL A 43 4.46 -9.19 9.55
CA VAL A 43 5.75 -8.82 10.14
C VAL A 43 5.67 -7.50 10.89
N VAL A 44 4.93 -6.50 10.39
CA VAL A 44 4.65 -5.23 11.11
C VAL A 44 3.93 -5.53 12.42
N THR A 45 2.89 -6.37 12.38
CA THR A 45 2.12 -6.73 13.57
C THR A 45 3.03 -7.37 14.64
N VAL A 46 3.83 -8.37 14.24
CA VAL A 46 4.74 -9.05 15.16
C VAL A 46 5.79 -8.09 15.70
N ALA A 47 6.42 -7.29 14.82
CA ALA A 47 7.46 -6.34 15.21
C ALA A 47 6.93 -5.29 16.21
N SER A 48 5.76 -4.71 15.96
CA SER A 48 5.17 -3.70 16.85
C SER A 48 4.65 -4.30 18.16
N VAL A 49 4.06 -5.49 18.14
CA VAL A 49 3.65 -6.18 19.38
C VAL A 49 4.87 -6.54 20.23
N VAL A 50 5.93 -7.07 19.64
CA VAL A 50 7.17 -7.39 20.38
C VAL A 50 7.85 -6.12 20.88
N GLY A 51 7.90 -5.05 20.09
CA GLY A 51 8.44 -3.75 20.52
C GLY A 51 7.69 -3.16 21.72
N LEU A 52 6.36 -3.28 21.75
CA LEU A 52 5.53 -2.82 22.86
C LEU A 52 5.63 -3.73 24.11
N LEU A 53 5.62 -5.05 23.94
CA LEU A 53 5.70 -6.01 25.06
C LEU A 53 7.09 -6.05 25.71
N TYR A 54 8.14 -5.92 24.91
CA TYR A 54 9.53 -5.97 25.35
C TYR A 54 10.23 -4.60 25.26
N GLN A 55 9.48 -3.53 25.46
CA GLN A 55 9.97 -2.14 25.41
C GLN A 55 11.23 -1.90 26.24
N THR A 56 11.38 -2.53 27.40
CA THR A 56 12.58 -2.42 28.26
C THR A 56 13.82 -3.15 27.73
N VAL A 57 13.66 -4.14 26.86
CA VAL A 57 14.76 -4.90 26.23
C VAL A 57 15.11 -4.31 24.87
N ILE A 58 14.11 -3.82 24.13
CA ILE A 58 14.27 -3.26 22.79
C ILE A 58 14.65 -1.77 22.82
N TYR A 59 14.12 -1.00 23.78
CA TYR A 59 14.39 0.42 23.97
C TYR A 59 14.96 0.69 25.37
N PRO A 60 16.25 0.36 25.61
CA PRO A 60 16.86 0.49 26.93
C PRO A 60 17.08 1.95 27.38
N THR A 61 16.97 2.92 26.48
CA THR A 61 17.08 4.36 26.80
C THR A 61 15.74 5.07 26.63
N ASP A 62 15.48 6.04 27.51
CA ASP A 62 14.23 6.83 27.50
C ASP A 62 14.01 7.57 26.17
N GLU A 63 15.10 8.01 25.53
CA GLU A 63 15.07 8.68 24.21
C GLU A 63 14.55 7.77 23.10
N LEU A 64 14.98 6.50 23.10
CA LEU A 64 14.51 5.50 22.14
C LEU A 64 13.05 5.14 22.42
N LEU A 65 12.68 4.99 23.69
CA LEU A 65 11.33 4.63 24.09
C LEU A 65 10.34 5.71 23.65
N LEU A 66 10.64 6.99 23.90
CA LEU A 66 9.81 8.12 23.49
C LEU A 66 9.74 8.31 21.96
N SER A 67 10.75 7.89 21.22
CA SER A 67 10.80 8.06 19.76
C SER A 67 10.12 6.90 19.01
N PHE A 68 10.29 5.66 19.49
CA PHE A 68 9.88 4.46 18.76
C PHE A 68 8.59 3.81 19.31
N ALA A 69 8.37 3.78 20.62
CA ALA A 69 7.18 3.13 21.17
C ALA A 69 5.84 3.76 20.69
N PRO A 70 5.71 5.11 20.55
CA PRO A 70 4.52 5.70 19.96
C PRO A 70 4.32 5.32 18.49
N SER A 71 5.41 5.15 17.74
CA SER A 71 5.39 4.74 16.34
C SER A 71 4.88 3.32 16.18
N ASP A 72 5.25 2.40 17.08
CA ASP A 72 4.73 1.03 17.09
C ASP A 72 3.24 0.95 17.42
N ALA A 73 2.77 1.76 18.39
CA ALA A 73 1.35 1.88 18.67
C ALA A 73 0.58 2.46 17.47
N PHE A 74 1.14 3.48 16.82
CA PHE A 74 0.55 4.10 15.64
C PHE A 74 0.51 3.14 14.44
N ASN A 75 1.55 2.33 14.23
CA ASN A 75 1.57 1.31 13.19
C ASN A 75 0.45 0.29 13.37
N LEU A 76 0.16 -0.14 14.60
CA LEU A 76 -0.93 -1.08 14.90
C LEU A 76 -2.31 -0.44 14.69
N VAL A 77 -2.50 0.82 15.10
CA VAL A 77 -3.80 1.50 15.08
C VAL A 77 -4.11 2.15 13.73
N VAL A 78 -3.11 2.57 12.97
CA VAL A 78 -3.27 3.36 11.75
C VAL A 78 -2.58 2.71 10.56
N GLY A 79 -1.32 2.31 10.70
CA GLY A 79 -0.56 1.70 9.61
C GLY A 79 -1.21 0.42 9.06
N LEU A 80 -1.54 -0.53 9.95
CA LEU A 80 -2.18 -1.79 9.58
C LEU A 80 -3.59 -1.60 9.00
N PRO A 81 -4.50 -0.80 9.61
CA PRO A 81 -5.81 -0.57 9.02
C PRO A 81 -5.76 0.11 7.66
N ILE A 82 -4.81 1.03 7.42
CA ILE A 82 -4.62 1.66 6.11
C ILE A 82 -4.13 0.63 5.08
N LEU A 83 -3.17 -0.22 5.44
CA LEU A 83 -2.66 -1.27 4.55
C LEU A 83 -3.76 -2.30 4.23
N LEU A 84 -4.46 -2.82 5.23
CA LEU A 84 -5.56 -3.77 5.04
C LEU A 84 -6.76 -3.13 4.32
N GLY A 85 -7.07 -1.88 4.65
CA GLY A 85 -8.14 -1.10 4.01
C GLY A 85 -7.85 -0.85 2.53
N SER A 86 -6.63 -0.45 2.19
CA SER A 86 -6.21 -0.26 0.79
C SER A 86 -6.25 -1.57 0.00
N MET A 87 -5.77 -2.69 0.57
CA MET A 87 -5.88 -4.02 -0.03
C MET A 87 -7.35 -4.42 -0.26
N TRP A 88 -8.24 -4.19 0.70
CA TRP A 88 -9.67 -4.51 0.56
C TRP A 88 -10.35 -3.67 -0.52
N LEU A 89 -9.99 -2.38 -0.60
CA LEU A 89 -10.55 -1.46 -1.58
C LEU A 89 -10.02 -1.73 -2.99
N ALA A 90 -8.76 -2.17 -3.10
CA ALA A 90 -8.18 -2.66 -4.35
C ALA A 90 -8.89 -3.95 -4.82
N ARG A 91 -9.23 -4.88 -3.92
CA ARG A 91 -10.04 -6.08 -4.27
C ARG A 91 -11.43 -5.72 -4.79
N ARG A 92 -12.00 -4.60 -4.34
CA ARG A 92 -13.31 -4.09 -4.77
C ARG A 92 -13.29 -3.42 -6.15
N GLY A 93 -12.16 -3.40 -6.85
CA GLY A 93 -12.06 -2.76 -8.17
C GLY A 93 -11.89 -1.24 -8.11
N LYS A 94 -11.59 -0.65 -6.95
CA LYS A 94 -11.49 0.81 -6.80
C LYS A 94 -10.06 1.30 -7.05
N LEU A 95 -9.91 2.23 -8.00
CA LEU A 95 -8.68 2.95 -8.30
C LEU A 95 -8.02 3.57 -7.06
N ILE A 96 -8.83 4.14 -6.16
CA ILE A 96 -8.33 4.76 -4.92
C ILE A 96 -7.59 3.74 -4.03
N GLY A 97 -8.03 2.46 -4.00
CA GLY A 97 -7.35 1.42 -3.25
C GLY A 97 -5.99 1.06 -3.86
N LEU A 98 -5.93 1.02 -5.19
CA LEU A 98 -4.72 0.75 -5.96
C LEU A 98 -3.70 1.89 -5.81
N LEU A 99 -4.15 3.15 -5.67
CA LEU A 99 -3.30 4.30 -5.43
C LEU A 99 -2.86 4.43 -3.96
N CYS A 100 -3.75 4.11 -3.01
CA CYS A 100 -3.41 4.14 -1.59
C CYS A 100 -2.47 3.00 -1.17
N TRP A 101 -2.51 1.87 -1.86
CA TRP A 101 -1.67 0.70 -1.54
C TRP A 101 -0.16 0.97 -1.63
N PRO A 102 0.40 1.55 -2.72
CA PRO A 102 1.81 1.95 -2.74
C PRO A 102 2.11 3.04 -1.71
N GLY A 103 1.17 3.96 -1.43
CA GLY A 103 1.33 4.93 -0.35
C GLY A 103 1.48 4.28 1.03
N ALA A 104 0.70 3.24 1.32
CA ALA A 104 0.78 2.49 2.57
C ALA A 104 2.11 1.70 2.68
N LEU A 105 2.56 1.08 1.59
CA LEU A 105 3.87 0.41 1.54
C LEU A 105 5.02 1.40 1.71
N PHE A 106 4.92 2.57 1.09
CA PHE A 106 5.90 3.64 1.26
C PHE A 106 5.93 4.16 2.70
N TYR A 107 4.77 4.30 3.35
CA TYR A 107 4.69 4.66 4.76
C TYR A 107 5.42 3.64 5.66
N VAL A 108 5.19 2.33 5.45
CA VAL A 108 5.89 1.27 6.19
C VAL A 108 7.39 1.38 5.96
N LEU A 109 7.84 1.51 4.71
CA LEU A 109 9.26 1.69 4.39
C LEU A 109 9.85 2.91 5.12
N TYR A 110 9.17 4.05 5.04
CA TYR A 110 9.61 5.29 5.65
C TYR A 110 9.76 5.16 7.17
N ILE A 111 8.80 4.53 7.84
CA ILE A 111 8.84 4.36 9.30
C ILE A 111 9.90 3.37 9.74
N TYR A 112 10.13 2.27 9.02
CA TYR A 112 11.07 1.24 9.46
C TYR A 112 12.54 1.53 9.07
N VAL A 113 12.82 2.47 8.17
CA VAL A 113 14.21 2.88 7.87
C VAL A 113 14.93 3.45 9.11
N PRO A 114 14.36 4.41 9.87
CA PRO A 114 14.92 4.86 11.13
C PRO A 114 15.14 3.74 12.16
N TYR A 115 14.32 2.69 12.16
CA TYR A 115 14.51 1.56 13.08
C TYR A 115 15.79 0.77 12.77
N VAL A 116 16.11 0.58 11.49
CA VAL A 116 17.34 -0.13 11.07
C VAL A 116 18.60 0.68 11.40
N ILE A 117 18.50 2.01 11.38
CA ILE A 117 19.65 2.91 11.57
C ILE A 117 19.82 3.33 13.04
N GLY A 118 18.71 3.61 13.73
CA GLY A 118 18.69 4.25 15.05
C GLY A 118 18.50 3.31 16.23
N VAL A 119 17.93 2.11 16.02
CA VAL A 119 17.77 1.13 17.11
C VAL A 119 19.02 0.25 17.19
N PRO A 120 19.61 0.04 18.39
CA PRO A 120 20.73 -0.86 18.57
C PRO A 120 20.44 -2.27 18.04
N PHE A 121 21.49 -2.99 17.64
CA PHE A 121 21.36 -4.33 17.08
C PHE A 121 20.65 -5.28 18.07
N ASN A 122 19.47 -5.75 17.69
CA ASN A 122 18.60 -6.58 18.54
C ASN A 122 17.90 -7.66 17.70
N VAL A 123 17.07 -8.50 18.35
CA VAL A 123 16.35 -9.59 17.68
C VAL A 123 15.37 -9.09 16.61
N LEU A 124 14.88 -7.85 16.73
CA LEU A 124 13.99 -7.22 15.76
C LEU A 124 14.72 -6.61 14.55
N PHE A 125 16.05 -6.54 14.57
CA PHE A 125 16.83 -6.02 13.45
C PHE A 125 16.57 -6.79 12.14
N LEU A 126 16.52 -8.12 12.19
CA LEU A 126 16.18 -8.96 11.03
C LEU A 126 14.77 -8.65 10.51
N PRO A 127 13.71 -8.69 11.35
CA PRO A 127 12.38 -8.25 10.96
C PRO A 127 12.34 -6.85 10.33
N TYR A 128 13.07 -5.86 10.87
CA TYR A 128 13.12 -4.51 10.30
C TYR A 128 13.74 -4.50 8.91
N LEU A 129 14.85 -5.23 8.69
CA LEU A 129 15.46 -5.37 7.37
C LEU A 129 14.53 -6.05 6.36
N VAL A 130 13.85 -7.11 6.78
CA VAL A 130 12.85 -7.79 5.95
C VAL A 130 11.72 -6.83 5.60
N LEU A 131 11.22 -6.03 6.56
CA LEU A 131 10.19 -5.04 6.29
C LEU A 131 10.63 -4.00 5.27
N VAL A 132 11.82 -3.41 5.43
CA VAL A 132 12.32 -2.38 4.50
C VAL A 132 12.49 -2.95 3.09
N THR A 133 13.15 -4.11 2.97
CA THR A 133 13.40 -4.74 1.66
C THR A 133 12.12 -5.20 1.00
N LEU A 134 11.26 -5.93 1.72
CA LEU A 134 10.00 -6.44 1.19
C LEU A 134 9.04 -5.30 0.80
N SER A 135 8.97 -4.24 1.60
CA SER A 135 8.16 -3.06 1.28
C SER A 135 8.70 -2.32 0.05
N ALA A 136 10.03 -2.23 -0.10
CA ALA A 136 10.62 -1.61 -1.29
C ALA A 136 10.33 -2.42 -2.57
N TYR A 137 10.55 -3.73 -2.54
CA TYR A 137 10.30 -4.61 -3.68
C TYR A 137 8.82 -4.65 -4.06
N THR A 138 7.93 -4.75 -3.08
CA THR A 138 6.47 -4.70 -3.32
C THR A 138 6.03 -3.37 -3.88
N LEU A 139 6.53 -2.26 -3.36
CA LEU A 139 6.23 -0.93 -3.86
C LEU A 139 6.64 -0.79 -5.32
N ILE A 140 7.88 -1.14 -5.66
CA ILE A 140 8.40 -1.05 -7.03
C ILE A 140 7.61 -1.98 -7.95
N GLY A 141 7.38 -3.23 -7.54
CA GLY A 141 6.63 -4.20 -8.34
C GLY A 141 5.18 -3.78 -8.56
N LEU A 142 4.53 -3.20 -7.54
CA LEU A 142 3.17 -2.70 -7.63
C LEU A 142 3.10 -1.48 -8.55
N VAL A 143 3.97 -0.48 -8.37
CA VAL A 143 4.02 0.70 -9.23
C VAL A 143 4.32 0.32 -10.69
N ALA A 144 5.24 -0.62 -10.92
CA ALA A 144 5.55 -1.11 -12.27
C ALA A 144 4.44 -1.97 -12.89
N SER A 145 3.47 -2.44 -12.10
CA SER A 145 2.30 -3.19 -12.59
C SER A 145 1.11 -2.30 -12.95
N ILE A 146 1.13 -1.04 -12.51
CA ILE A 146 0.12 -0.04 -12.89
C ILE A 146 0.39 0.34 -14.34
N ASP A 147 -0.63 0.16 -15.18
CA ASP A 147 -0.52 0.41 -16.61
C ASP A 147 -0.25 1.89 -16.88
N SER A 148 0.92 2.20 -17.45
CA SER A 148 1.30 3.57 -17.83
C SER A 148 0.69 3.98 -19.16
N GLU A 149 0.07 3.07 -19.91
CA GLU A 149 -0.41 3.33 -21.27
C GLU A 149 -1.77 4.08 -21.31
N VAL A 150 -2.39 4.32 -20.15
CA VAL A 150 -3.70 4.98 -20.02
C VAL A 150 -3.62 6.36 -19.32
N VAL A 151 -2.42 6.86 -19.00
CA VAL A 151 -2.21 8.18 -18.36
C VAL A 151 -1.68 9.21 -19.35
#